data_AF-A0A2P6NL82-F1
#
_entry.id   AF-A0A2P6NL82-F1
#
_cell.length_a   1.000
_cell.length_b   1.000
_cell.length_c   1.000
_cell.angle_alpha   90.00
_cell.angle_beta   90.00
_cell.angle_gamma   90.00
#
_symmetry.space_group_name_H-M   'P 1'
#
loop_
_entity.id
_entity.type
_entity.pdbx_description
1 polymer ?
#
loop_
_entity_poly.entity_id
_entity_poly.type
_entity_poly.pdbx_seq_one_letter_code
_entity_poly.pdbx_strand_id
1 'polypeptide(L)'
;MPSSAFFRSSEEASGTCYSPIIVVSAQERLWINTRAILFFWLALGGRSDCEVHVSIFALRNTRETRRDYTTGYTTIFKDDAKVDRVVAVAYLYPTQAGQSPALSGTVLFTRYNDTFVNVSISVTGIASNVGQSHGIHVHQYGDLTDLANGASLGSHYNPLNQPHGCPYNQSRHLGDMGNWDVDASGNINQFKLSGTNSIVGLGVVMHSGVDDCAVTTSAGSRVAVGVVGVANVANNTAAANSGESSFDSSKLMHAALTSLNATCSLIPTNLASTVTGGYAFFSQNGNSITVAARYDGINTTHANHVHTFGDLRDRTGTGAGGHFNPTNSNHSIPPLTPRHAGDLGNVFYTSNNTGYYYIALNDGLLSLSGVNSILGRALILHQNADNCGQPTGTAGSRYAYCVIGLASPTTVPVPPSGLDYSTIGTQDTSACPAA
;
A
#
# COMPACT_ATOMS: atom_id res chain seq x y z
N MET A 1 2.65 -43.75 25.09
CA MET A 1 1.19 -43.97 25.19
C MET A 1 0.52 -43.00 24.23
N PRO A 2 -0.47 -43.38 23.42
CA PRO A 2 -1.11 -42.43 22.53
C PRO A 2 -1.88 -41.40 23.37
N SER A 3 -1.69 -40.13 23.03
CA SER A 3 -2.39 -38.97 23.60
C SER A 3 -3.90 -39.17 23.43
N SER A 4 -4.59 -39.40 24.55
CA SER A 4 -6.03 -39.60 24.56
C SER A 4 -6.71 -38.22 24.64
N ALA A 5 -7.46 -37.84 23.61
CA ALA A 5 -8.44 -36.77 23.72
C ALA A 5 -9.69 -37.33 24.42
N PHE A 6 -10.10 -36.71 25.52
CA PHE A 6 -11.37 -37.05 26.18
C PHE A 6 -12.47 -36.14 25.66
N PHE A 7 -13.56 -36.73 25.17
CA PHE A 7 -14.78 -36.02 24.78
C PHE A 7 -15.85 -36.29 25.83
N ARG A 8 -16.53 -35.24 26.31
CA ARG A 8 -17.67 -35.37 27.23
C ARG A 8 -18.82 -34.53 26.66
N SER A 9 -19.95 -35.15 26.36
CA SER A 9 -21.22 -34.46 26.09
C SER A 9 -22.06 -34.42 27.37
N SER A 10 -22.83 -33.36 27.56
CA SER A 10 -23.89 -33.27 28.57
C SER A 10 -25.18 -32.83 27.89
N GLU A 11 -26.26 -33.60 28.06
CA GLU A 11 -27.57 -33.31 27.48
C GLU A 11 -28.35 -32.31 28.34
N GLU A 12 -28.87 -31.24 27.73
CA GLU A 12 -30.15 -30.63 28.09
C GLU A 12 -30.84 -30.05 26.85
N ALA A 13 -32.17 -30.10 26.85
CA ALA A 13 -33.02 -30.00 25.67
C ALA A 13 -33.42 -28.56 25.34
N SER A 14 -32.85 -27.98 24.27
CA SER A 14 -33.55 -27.06 23.35
C SER A 14 -32.60 -26.54 22.25
N GLY A 15 -32.78 -26.99 21.00
CA GLY A 15 -32.47 -26.22 19.78
C GLY A 15 -31.01 -25.84 19.43
N THR A 16 -30.00 -26.12 20.25
CA THR A 16 -28.59 -25.78 19.96
C THR A 16 -27.76 -26.98 19.53
N CYS A 17 -27.09 -26.90 18.37
CA CYS A 17 -26.09 -27.89 17.94
C CYS A 17 -24.89 -27.86 18.92
N TYR A 18 -24.41 -29.03 19.37
CA TYR A 18 -23.36 -29.17 20.39
C TYR A 18 -21.99 -28.58 19.99
N SER A 19 -21.29 -27.96 20.95
CA SER A 19 -19.85 -27.70 20.89
C SER A 19 -19.04 -28.91 21.40
N PRO A 20 -18.05 -29.42 20.65
CA PRO A 20 -17.02 -30.26 21.25
C PRO A 20 -16.04 -29.39 22.04
N ILE A 21 -15.90 -29.64 23.34
CA ILE A 21 -14.80 -29.08 24.14
C ILE A 21 -13.54 -29.89 23.83
N ILE A 22 -12.50 -29.23 23.31
CA ILE A 22 -11.20 -29.87 23.04
C ILE A 22 -10.22 -29.44 24.12
N VAL A 23 -9.85 -30.37 25.00
CA VAL A 23 -8.76 -30.19 25.96
C VAL A 23 -7.49 -30.77 25.34
N VAL A 24 -6.54 -29.91 24.97
CA VAL A 24 -5.25 -30.35 24.42
C VAL A 24 -4.21 -30.29 25.54
N SER A 25 -3.59 -31.43 25.84
CA SER A 25 -2.44 -31.48 26.75
C SER A 25 -1.27 -30.72 26.14
N ALA A 26 -0.83 -29.65 26.80
CA ALA A 26 0.29 -28.82 26.39
C ALA A 26 1.62 -29.53 26.67
N GLN A 27 1.99 -30.49 25.83
CA GLN A 27 3.39 -30.90 25.74
C GLN A 27 4.02 -30.64 24.38
N GLU A 28 3.25 -30.40 23.31
CA GLU A 28 3.83 -30.02 22.02
C GLU A 28 3.02 -28.90 21.36
N ARG A 29 3.73 -27.89 20.84
CA ARG A 29 3.17 -26.75 20.09
C ARG A 29 2.51 -27.28 18.82
N LEU A 30 1.20 -27.53 18.86
CA LEU A 30 0.43 -27.92 17.69
C LEU A 30 -0.06 -26.68 16.93
N TRP A 31 0.51 -26.48 15.74
CA TRP A 31 -0.12 -25.73 14.66
C TRP A 31 -1.37 -26.51 14.23
N ILE A 32 -2.55 -25.89 14.31
CA ILE A 32 -3.78 -26.51 13.78
C ILE A 32 -3.66 -26.53 12.26
N ASN A 33 -3.27 -27.69 11.72
CA ASN A 33 -3.16 -27.91 10.28
C ASN A 33 -4.52 -28.26 9.66
N THR A 34 -4.67 -27.98 8.36
CA THR A 34 -5.87 -28.17 7.51
C THR A 34 -6.52 -29.56 7.59
N ARG A 35 -5.79 -30.60 8.03
CA ARG A 35 -6.32 -31.96 8.22
C ARG A 35 -7.29 -32.11 9.40
N ALA A 36 -7.14 -31.30 10.45
CA ALA A 36 -8.07 -31.31 11.58
C ALA A 36 -9.46 -30.79 11.15
N ILE A 37 -9.49 -29.77 10.28
CA ILE A 37 -10.68 -29.12 9.76
C ILE A 37 -11.53 -30.08 8.90
N LEU A 38 -10.89 -30.97 8.12
CA LEU A 38 -11.58 -31.95 7.29
C LEU A 38 -12.35 -33.00 8.12
N PHE A 39 -11.84 -33.35 9.31
CA PHE A 39 -12.52 -34.27 10.23
C PHE A 39 -13.78 -33.65 10.86
N PHE A 40 -13.81 -32.33 11.09
CA PHE A 40 -14.99 -31.65 11.65
C PHE A 40 -16.17 -31.58 10.67
N TRP A 41 -15.91 -31.47 9.36
CA TRP A 41 -16.97 -31.44 8.34
C TRP A 41 -17.72 -32.77 8.23
N LEU A 42 -17.00 -33.89 8.37
CA LEU A 42 -17.58 -35.25 8.36
C LEU A 42 -18.36 -35.56 9.66
N ALA A 43 -17.95 -35.02 10.81
CA ALA A 43 -18.59 -35.27 12.10
C ALA A 43 -19.96 -34.58 12.27
N LEU A 44 -20.25 -33.52 11.51
CA LEU A 44 -21.52 -32.78 11.55
C LEU A 44 -22.54 -33.22 10.48
N GLY A 45 -22.24 -34.31 9.76
CA GLY A 45 -23.16 -34.88 8.76
C GLY A 45 -23.51 -33.93 7.61
N GLY A 46 -22.65 -32.94 7.30
CA GLY A 46 -22.83 -32.04 6.17
C GLY A 46 -23.99 -31.03 6.31
N ARG A 47 -24.51 -30.76 7.51
CA ARG A 47 -25.54 -29.73 7.71
C ARG A 47 -24.93 -28.31 7.65
N SER A 48 -25.60 -27.43 6.92
CA SER A 48 -25.19 -26.03 6.62
C SER A 48 -25.66 -25.00 7.65
N ASP A 49 -26.38 -25.42 8.69
CA ASP A 49 -27.29 -24.53 9.44
C ASP A 49 -26.83 -24.27 10.89
N CYS A 50 -25.58 -24.59 11.25
CA CYS A 50 -25.06 -24.43 12.62
C CYS A 50 -23.80 -23.54 12.66
N GLU A 51 -23.72 -22.67 13.68
CA GLU A 51 -22.51 -21.92 14.06
C GLU A 51 -21.62 -22.81 14.96
N VAL A 52 -20.33 -22.94 14.65
CA VAL A 52 -19.41 -23.82 15.41
C VAL A 52 -18.49 -23.00 16.31
N HIS A 53 -18.67 -23.14 17.62
CA HIS A 53 -17.82 -22.51 18.63
C HIS A 53 -16.74 -23.49 19.10
N VAL A 54 -15.47 -23.14 18.89
CA VAL A 54 -14.31 -23.92 19.34
C VAL A 54 -13.57 -23.19 20.46
N SER A 55 -13.58 -23.76 21.66
CA SER A 55 -12.81 -23.26 22.81
C SER A 55 -11.57 -24.14 23.03
N ILE A 56 -10.38 -23.54 22.96
CA ILE A 56 -9.10 -24.22 23.16
C ILE A 56 -8.58 -23.90 24.56
N PHE A 57 -8.37 -24.93 25.40
CA PHE A 57 -7.77 -24.78 26.72
C PHE A 57 -6.34 -25.33 26.74
N ALA A 58 -5.38 -24.48 27.09
CA ALA A 58 -4.00 -24.89 27.37
C ALA A 58 -3.83 -25.11 28.87
N LEU A 59 -3.70 -26.36 29.32
CA LEU A 59 -3.38 -26.66 30.72
C LEU A 59 -1.87 -26.48 30.94
N ARG A 60 -1.47 -25.42 31.64
CA ARG A 60 -0.14 -25.35 32.25
C ARG A 60 -0.15 -26.15 33.55
N ASN A 61 0.78 -27.09 33.67
CA ASN A 61 0.93 -27.93 34.85
C ASN A 61 1.57 -27.13 35.99
N THR A 62 0.79 -26.27 36.65
CA THR A 62 1.18 -25.63 37.92
C THR A 62 -0.03 -25.58 38.85
N ARG A 63 0.13 -26.18 40.03
CA ARG A 63 -0.85 -26.16 41.12
C ARG A 63 -1.31 -24.74 41.43
N GLU A 64 -2.62 -24.60 41.61
CA GLU A 64 -3.33 -23.52 42.30
C GLU A 64 -2.92 -22.08 41.98
N THR A 65 -3.69 -21.43 41.11
CA THR A 65 -4.33 -20.13 41.38
C THR A 65 -5.27 -19.81 40.22
N ARG A 66 -6.56 -19.53 40.52
CA ARG A 66 -7.49 -18.91 39.55
C ARG A 66 -6.89 -17.58 39.11
N ARG A 67 -6.49 -17.46 37.85
CA ARG A 67 -6.38 -16.19 37.14
C ARG A 67 -7.05 -16.34 35.79
N ASP A 68 -7.78 -15.29 35.42
CA ASP A 68 -8.59 -15.18 34.21
C ASP A 68 -7.76 -15.50 32.96
N TYR A 69 -8.27 -16.43 32.14
CA TYR A 69 -7.65 -16.79 30.85
C TYR A 69 -8.42 -16.15 29.71
N THR A 70 -7.68 -15.48 28.83
CA THR A 70 -8.16 -14.76 27.66
C THR A 70 -8.86 -15.70 26.67
N THR A 71 -10.13 -15.45 26.42
CA THR A 71 -10.89 -16.04 25.32
C THR A 71 -10.32 -15.56 23.98
N GLY A 72 -9.64 -16.45 23.25
CA GLY A 72 -9.32 -16.22 21.85
C GLY A 72 -10.49 -16.66 20.99
N TYR A 73 -11.20 -15.71 20.38
CA TYR A 73 -12.23 -16.00 19.38
C TYR A 73 -11.56 -16.18 18.01
N THR A 74 -11.76 -17.33 17.38
CA THR A 74 -11.55 -17.48 15.93
C THR A 74 -12.93 -17.60 15.29
N THR A 75 -13.32 -16.58 14.54
CA THR A 75 -14.54 -16.63 13.73
C THR A 75 -14.16 -17.19 12.37
N ILE A 76 -14.58 -18.41 12.07
CA ILE A 76 -14.45 -18.98 10.72
C ILE A 76 -15.68 -18.50 9.93
N PHE A 77 -15.53 -17.43 9.16
CA PHE A 77 -16.57 -17.01 8.24
C PHE A 77 -16.66 -17.98 7.06
N LYS A 78 -17.87 -18.47 6.77
CA LYS A 78 -18.25 -18.93 5.43
C LYS A 78 -19.45 -18.12 4.96
N ASP A 79 -19.50 -17.94 3.64
CA ASP A 79 -20.36 -17.08 2.80
C ASP A 79 -20.02 -15.58 2.82
N ASP A 80 -19.72 -14.91 1.71
CA ASP A 80 -19.88 -15.19 0.28
C ASP A 80 -18.74 -14.50 -0.50
N ALA A 81 -18.10 -15.19 -1.46
CA ALA A 81 -17.38 -14.62 -2.61
C ALA A 81 -16.32 -13.48 -2.46
N LYS A 82 -15.90 -13.04 -1.26
CA LYS A 82 -14.86 -11.99 -1.11
C LYS A 82 -13.46 -12.59 -1.01
N VAL A 83 -12.88 -12.82 -2.19
CA VAL A 83 -11.50 -13.30 -2.38
C VAL A 83 -10.48 -12.40 -1.65
N ASP A 84 -9.60 -13.04 -0.87
CA ASP A 84 -8.32 -12.52 -0.38
C ASP A 84 -7.52 -11.89 -1.54
N ARG A 85 -7.59 -10.57 -1.71
CA ARG A 85 -6.83 -9.89 -2.75
C ARG A 85 -5.84 -8.92 -2.14
N VAL A 86 -4.57 -9.03 -2.54
CA VAL A 86 -3.59 -7.96 -2.30
C VAL A 86 -4.03 -6.77 -3.13
N VAL A 87 -4.53 -5.75 -2.45
CA VAL A 87 -5.13 -4.56 -3.06
C VAL A 87 -4.27 -3.32 -2.85
N ALA A 88 -3.28 -3.40 -1.94
CA ALA A 88 -2.26 -2.38 -1.78
C ALA A 88 -0.88 -3.02 -1.52
N VAL A 89 0.17 -2.28 -1.88
CA VAL A 89 1.57 -2.70 -1.80
C VAL A 89 2.46 -1.50 -1.52
N ALA A 90 3.44 -1.66 -0.64
CA ALA A 90 4.55 -0.71 -0.51
C ALA A 90 5.86 -1.41 -0.90
N TYR A 91 6.60 -0.84 -1.85
CA TYR A 91 7.99 -1.22 -2.08
C TYR A 91 8.88 -0.40 -1.15
N LEU A 92 9.76 -1.07 -0.40
CA LEU A 92 10.64 -0.46 0.56
C LEU A 92 12.00 -0.15 -0.08
N TYR A 93 12.39 1.11 -0.01
CA TYR A 93 13.69 1.62 -0.41
C TYR A 93 14.57 1.82 0.83
N PRO A 94 15.87 1.52 0.74
CA PRO A 94 16.79 1.70 1.86
C PRO A 94 17.02 3.19 2.11
N THR A 95 16.94 3.60 3.38
CA THR A 95 17.48 4.88 3.82
C THR A 95 19.01 4.80 3.92
N GLN A 96 19.69 5.87 4.29
CA GLN A 96 21.13 5.83 4.55
C GLN A 96 21.51 4.82 5.65
N ALA A 97 20.66 4.66 6.67
CA ALA A 97 20.87 3.71 7.75
C ALA A 97 20.67 2.24 7.30
N GLY A 98 20.02 2.01 6.16
CA GLY A 98 19.75 0.68 5.61
C GLY A 98 20.62 0.29 4.41
N GLN A 99 21.79 0.89 4.20
CA GLN A 99 22.60 0.69 2.97
C GLN A 99 23.58 -0.51 3.01
N SER A 100 23.77 -1.20 4.14
CA SER A 100 24.82 -2.22 4.28
C SER A 100 24.33 -3.54 4.89
N PRO A 101 24.01 -4.57 4.08
CA PRO A 101 23.69 -4.45 2.65
C PRO A 101 22.43 -3.60 2.44
N ALA A 102 22.21 -3.12 1.22
CA ALA A 102 21.08 -2.26 0.93
C ALA A 102 19.75 -3.02 1.12
N LEU A 103 18.95 -2.58 2.10
CA LEU A 103 17.67 -3.17 2.42
C LEU A 103 16.66 -2.88 1.31
N SER A 104 15.97 -3.92 0.84
CA SER A 104 14.82 -3.75 -0.05
C SER A 104 13.78 -4.83 0.19
N GLY A 105 12.52 -4.51 -0.07
CA GLY A 105 11.44 -5.44 0.20
C GLY A 105 10.07 -4.93 -0.18
N THR A 106 9.06 -5.69 0.19
CA THR A 106 7.66 -5.36 -0.07
C THR A 106 6.82 -5.59 1.17
N VAL A 107 5.84 -4.71 1.36
CA VAL A 107 4.75 -4.88 2.32
C VAL A 107 3.46 -5.02 1.52
N LEU A 108 2.77 -6.14 1.64
CA LEU A 108 1.52 -6.42 0.93
C LEU A 108 0.35 -6.29 1.89
N PHE A 109 -0.72 -5.67 1.42
CA PHE A 109 -1.95 -5.50 2.17
C PHE A 109 -3.07 -6.29 1.48
N THR A 110 -3.45 -7.42 2.06
CA THR A 110 -4.52 -8.29 1.56
C THR A 110 -5.81 -7.94 2.25
N ARG A 111 -6.78 -7.41 1.51
CA ARG A 111 -8.09 -7.08 2.05
C ARG A 111 -8.98 -8.32 2.00
N TYR A 112 -9.48 -8.74 3.15
CA TYR A 112 -10.53 -9.75 3.23
C TYR A 112 -11.91 -9.09 3.20
N ASN A 113 -12.07 -8.00 3.95
CA ASN A 113 -13.28 -7.18 3.95
C ASN A 113 -12.93 -5.72 4.34
N ASP A 114 -13.94 -4.87 4.51
CA ASP A 114 -13.79 -3.43 4.78
C ASP A 114 -13.13 -3.12 6.14
N THR A 115 -13.00 -4.14 7.00
CA THR A 115 -12.50 -4.03 8.37
C THR A 115 -11.24 -4.84 8.64
N PHE A 116 -10.85 -5.74 7.72
CA PHE A 116 -9.80 -6.71 7.99
C PHE A 116 -8.79 -6.79 6.84
N VAL A 117 -7.54 -6.44 7.16
CA VAL A 117 -6.41 -6.39 6.24
C VAL A 117 -5.29 -7.29 6.77
N ASN A 118 -4.90 -8.31 6.01
CA ASN A 118 -3.64 -9.02 6.25
C ASN A 118 -2.49 -8.10 5.87
N VAL A 119 -1.39 -8.18 6.62
CA VAL A 119 -0.13 -7.59 6.20
C VAL A 119 0.92 -8.69 6.10
N SER A 120 1.59 -8.77 4.95
CA SER A 120 2.77 -9.60 4.78
C SER A 120 3.97 -8.75 4.41
N ILE A 121 5.11 -9.06 5.02
CA ILE A 121 6.35 -8.29 4.86
C ILE A 121 7.40 -9.27 4.37
N SER A 122 8.02 -8.95 3.24
CA SER A 122 9.17 -9.69 2.73
C SER A 122 10.30 -8.73 2.45
N VAL A 123 11.44 -8.95 3.10
CA VAL A 123 12.55 -8.00 3.12
C VAL A 123 13.87 -8.74 2.99
N THR A 124 14.76 -8.18 2.18
CA THR A 124 16.13 -8.64 1.98
C THR A 124 17.10 -7.53 2.35
N GLY A 125 18.38 -7.87 2.48
CA GLY A 125 19.40 -6.85 2.73
C GLY A 125 19.51 -6.43 4.20
N ILE A 126 19.01 -7.22 5.15
CA ILE A 126 19.26 -6.97 6.57
C ILE A 126 20.63 -7.57 6.92
N ALA A 127 21.60 -6.72 7.29
CA ALA A 127 22.91 -7.17 7.75
C ALA A 127 22.76 -7.98 9.04
N SER A 128 22.61 -9.29 8.88
CA SER A 128 22.74 -10.32 9.92
C SER A 128 22.11 -9.96 11.27
N ASN A 129 20.81 -10.24 11.40
CA ASN A 129 20.19 -10.80 12.60
C ASN A 129 18.97 -11.63 12.19
N VAL A 130 19.22 -12.83 11.65
CA VAL A 130 18.16 -13.83 11.48
C VAL A 130 17.53 -14.06 12.87
N GLY A 131 16.30 -13.58 13.08
CA GLY A 131 15.58 -13.64 14.35
C GLY A 131 15.46 -12.34 15.15
N GLN A 132 15.90 -11.18 14.63
CA GLN A 132 15.48 -9.88 15.19
C GLN A 132 14.20 -9.38 14.52
N SER A 133 13.24 -8.99 15.35
CA SER A 133 12.05 -8.28 14.90
C SER A 133 12.36 -6.79 14.72
N HIS A 134 11.69 -6.17 13.76
CA HIS A 134 11.80 -4.75 13.47
C HIS A 134 10.47 -4.06 13.74
N GLY A 135 10.51 -2.89 14.37
CA GLY A 135 9.36 -1.99 14.43
C GLY A 135 8.99 -1.53 13.02
N ILE A 136 7.73 -1.73 12.64
CA ILE A 136 7.20 -1.27 11.35
C ILE A 136 5.94 -0.48 11.62
N HIS A 137 5.80 0.66 10.94
CA HIS A 137 4.67 1.55 11.15
C HIS A 137 4.20 2.17 9.84
N VAL A 138 2.91 2.49 9.76
CA VAL A 138 2.39 3.44 8.78
C VAL A 138 2.50 4.84 9.37
N HIS A 139 3.12 5.74 8.63
CA HIS A 139 3.34 7.14 8.98
C HIS A 139 2.34 8.05 8.28
N GLN A 140 2.12 9.23 8.84
CA GLN A 140 1.07 10.15 8.41
C GLN A 140 1.25 10.75 7.01
N TYR A 141 2.46 10.67 6.43
CA TYR A 141 2.75 11.12 5.07
C TYR A 141 3.46 10.03 4.25
N GLY A 142 3.17 9.97 2.95
CA GLY A 142 3.92 9.22 1.95
C GLY A 142 4.98 10.07 1.25
N ASP A 143 5.53 11.04 1.97
CA ASP A 143 6.52 11.99 1.43
C ASP A 143 7.92 11.37 1.50
N LEU A 144 8.47 10.98 0.35
CA LEU A 144 9.82 10.43 0.22
C LEU A 144 10.86 11.48 -0.20
N THR A 145 10.61 12.77 -0.01
CA THR A 145 11.57 13.83 -0.41
C THR A 145 12.87 13.78 0.40
N ASP A 146 12.81 13.34 1.66
CA ASP A 146 13.98 12.96 2.45
C ASP A 146 14.13 11.44 2.47
N LEU A 147 14.42 10.83 1.31
CA LEU A 147 14.64 9.38 1.23
C LEU A 147 15.83 8.91 2.11
N ALA A 148 16.82 9.78 2.31
CA ALA A 148 18.03 9.47 3.06
C ALA A 148 17.77 9.16 4.53
N ASN A 149 16.83 9.87 5.19
CA ASN A 149 16.51 9.65 6.60
C ASN A 149 15.05 9.24 6.83
N GLY A 150 14.18 9.47 5.86
CA GLY A 150 12.75 9.27 5.93
C GLY A 150 12.03 10.28 6.81
N ALA A 151 12.62 11.43 7.18
CA ALA A 151 12.00 12.34 8.15
C ALA A 151 10.70 12.98 7.61
N SER A 152 10.61 13.20 6.30
CA SER A 152 9.44 13.76 5.62
C SER A 152 8.17 12.93 5.77
N LEU A 153 8.26 11.64 6.09
CA LEU A 153 7.10 10.79 6.38
C LEU A 153 6.37 11.21 7.67
N GLY A 154 7.01 12.02 8.54
CA GLY A 154 6.40 12.50 9.79
C GLY A 154 6.31 11.43 10.87
N SER A 155 5.33 11.58 11.77
CA SER A 155 5.05 10.63 12.87
C SER A 155 4.16 9.47 12.43
N HIS A 156 3.91 8.51 13.32
CA HIS A 156 2.96 7.42 13.08
C HIS A 156 1.57 7.99 12.75
N TYR A 157 0.85 7.29 11.89
CA TYR A 157 -0.47 7.73 11.47
C TYR A 157 -1.48 7.63 12.63
N ASN A 158 -1.92 8.79 13.14
CA ASN A 158 -2.76 8.89 14.33
C ASN A 158 -3.96 9.84 14.17
N PRO A 159 -4.90 9.56 13.25
CA PRO A 159 -6.05 10.43 13.03
C PRO A 159 -7.06 10.43 14.20
N LEU A 160 -6.93 9.47 15.12
CA LEU A 160 -7.83 9.30 16.28
C LEU A 160 -7.23 9.83 17.59
N ASN A 161 -6.07 10.49 17.52
CA ASN A 161 -5.34 11.05 18.66
C ASN A 161 -5.21 10.08 19.85
N GLN A 162 -4.80 8.84 19.54
CA GLN A 162 -4.55 7.79 20.51
C GLN A 162 -3.08 7.83 20.97
N PRO A 163 -2.73 7.26 22.14
CA PRO A 163 -1.34 6.98 22.49
C PRO A 163 -0.72 5.98 21.50
N HIS A 164 0.61 5.86 21.51
CA HIS A 164 1.30 4.76 20.85
C HIS A 164 1.01 3.42 21.55
N GLY A 165 1.01 2.31 20.80
CA GLY A 165 1.00 0.97 21.37
C GLY A 165 1.11 -0.16 20.34
N CYS A 166 1.42 -1.36 20.80
CA CYS A 166 1.48 -2.58 20.00
C CYS A 166 0.09 -2.96 19.40
N PRO A 167 0.02 -3.79 18.34
CA PRO A 167 -1.25 -4.20 17.70
C PRO A 167 -2.33 -4.81 18.62
N TYR A 168 -1.93 -5.39 19.75
CA TYR A 168 -2.85 -5.96 20.74
C TYR A 168 -3.41 -4.93 21.73
N ASN A 169 -2.87 -3.70 21.77
CA ASN A 169 -3.41 -2.61 22.59
C ASN A 169 -4.68 -2.04 21.95
N GLN A 170 -5.77 -1.94 22.71
CA GLN A 170 -7.04 -1.38 22.22
C GLN A 170 -6.92 0.10 21.84
N SER A 171 -6.09 0.84 22.58
CA SER A 171 -5.78 2.25 22.39
C SER A 171 -4.36 2.37 21.84
N ARG A 172 -4.23 2.65 20.55
CA ARG A 172 -2.95 2.80 19.84
C ARG A 172 -3.11 3.70 18.59
N HIS A 173 -2.02 4.15 17.98
CA HIS A 173 -2.12 4.83 16.69
C HIS A 173 -2.66 3.85 15.63
N LEU A 174 -3.45 4.34 14.67
CA LEU A 174 -3.89 3.49 13.55
C LEU A 174 -2.72 2.95 12.74
N GLY A 175 -1.60 3.68 12.70
CA GLY A 175 -0.38 3.30 12.01
C GLY A 175 0.49 2.27 12.73
N ASP A 176 0.20 1.92 13.98
CA ASP A 176 1.09 1.05 14.77
C ASP A 176 0.99 -0.42 14.32
N MET A 177 2.04 -0.97 13.69
CA MET A 177 2.08 -2.39 13.28
C MET A 177 2.88 -3.26 14.25
N GLY A 178 3.66 -2.66 15.15
CA GLY A 178 4.50 -3.36 16.12
C GLY A 178 5.71 -4.03 15.46
N ASN A 179 6.11 -5.17 16.03
CA ASN A 179 7.33 -5.89 15.69
C ASN A 179 7.10 -7.01 14.67
N TRP A 180 7.95 -7.04 13.63
CA TRP A 180 7.87 -8.01 12.55
C TRP A 180 9.22 -8.66 12.29
N ASP A 181 9.23 -9.99 12.23
CA ASP A 181 10.39 -10.72 11.74
C ASP A 181 10.50 -10.60 10.22
N VAL A 182 11.70 -10.85 9.70
CA VAL A 182 11.94 -10.91 8.25
C VAL A 182 11.09 -12.01 7.63
N ASP A 183 10.48 -11.71 6.48
CA ASP A 183 9.59 -12.62 5.74
C ASP A 183 8.35 -13.11 6.55
N ALA A 184 7.98 -12.39 7.61
CA ALA A 184 6.81 -12.69 8.40
C ALA A 184 5.50 -12.20 7.75
N SER A 185 4.40 -12.87 8.09
CA SER A 185 3.04 -12.45 7.75
C SER A 185 2.18 -12.43 9.01
N GLY A 186 1.24 -11.49 9.08
CA GLY A 186 0.42 -11.27 10.26
C GLY A 186 -0.86 -10.50 9.95
N ASN A 187 -1.85 -10.63 10.82
CA ASN A 187 -3.14 -9.95 10.66
C ASN A 187 -3.15 -8.61 11.39
N ILE A 188 -3.55 -7.54 10.70
CA ILE A 188 -3.72 -6.20 11.31
C ILE A 188 -5.15 -5.70 11.05
N ASN A 189 -5.98 -5.74 12.09
CA ASN A 189 -7.43 -5.51 11.97
C ASN A 189 -7.84 -4.02 11.99
N GLN A 190 -6.87 -3.09 11.97
CA GLN A 190 -7.16 -1.65 12.10
C GLN A 190 -7.01 -0.85 10.80
N PHE A 191 -6.37 -1.43 9.79
CA PHE A 191 -6.12 -0.71 8.55
C PHE A 191 -7.36 -0.62 7.69
N LYS A 192 -7.59 0.59 7.17
CA LYS A 192 -8.55 0.85 6.11
C LYS A 192 -7.78 1.22 4.86
N LEU A 193 -8.26 0.74 3.72
CA LEU A 193 -7.71 1.07 2.41
C LEU A 193 -8.59 2.06 1.64
N SER A 194 -9.63 2.57 2.30
CA SER A 194 -10.62 3.48 1.73
C SER A 194 -11.27 4.33 2.82
N GLY A 195 -11.88 5.44 2.41
CA GLY A 195 -12.54 6.40 3.30
C GLY A 195 -11.56 7.33 4.00
N THR A 196 -12.05 8.04 5.02
CA THR A 196 -11.29 9.09 5.74
C THR A 196 -9.99 8.61 6.34
N ASN A 197 -9.93 7.34 6.76
CA ASN A 197 -8.76 6.77 7.43
C ASN A 197 -7.96 5.83 6.52
N SER A 198 -8.07 5.98 5.21
CA SER A 198 -7.29 5.19 4.26
C SER A 198 -5.79 5.33 4.52
N ILE A 199 -5.04 4.23 4.39
CA ILE A 199 -3.57 4.23 4.43
C ILE A 199 -2.92 4.31 3.04
N VAL A 200 -3.71 4.26 1.97
CA VAL A 200 -3.17 4.40 0.59
C VAL A 200 -2.49 5.76 0.48
N GLY A 201 -1.38 5.88 -0.24
CA GLY A 201 -0.60 7.11 -0.32
C GLY A 201 0.10 7.54 0.98
N LEU A 202 -0.05 6.81 2.08
CA LEU A 202 0.73 7.01 3.30
C LEU A 202 2.06 6.25 3.23
N GLY A 203 2.99 6.60 4.12
CA GLY A 203 4.30 5.98 4.15
C GLY A 203 4.36 4.77 5.07
N VAL A 204 5.13 3.74 4.69
CA VAL A 204 5.54 2.64 5.56
C VAL A 204 6.99 2.84 5.95
N VAL A 205 7.31 2.71 7.23
CA VAL A 205 8.66 2.83 7.77
C VAL A 205 9.02 1.55 8.49
N MET A 206 10.17 0.97 8.15
CA MET A 206 10.84 -0.06 8.92
C MET A 206 11.98 0.56 9.72
N HIS A 207 12.09 0.21 10.99
CA HIS A 207 13.11 0.71 11.90
C HIS A 207 14.24 -0.30 12.14
N SER A 208 15.39 0.19 12.63
CA SER A 208 16.58 -0.63 12.90
C SER A 208 16.42 -1.61 14.05
N GLY A 209 15.51 -1.34 14.99
CA GLY A 209 15.30 -2.14 16.19
C GLY A 209 13.83 -2.47 16.44
N VAL A 210 13.59 -3.11 17.58
CA VAL A 210 12.25 -3.45 18.05
C VAL A 210 11.51 -2.20 18.53
N ASP A 211 10.22 -2.14 18.22
CA ASP A 211 9.26 -1.28 18.88
C ASP A 211 9.09 -1.75 20.34
N ASP A 212 9.29 -0.83 21.28
CA ASP A 212 9.12 -1.08 22.72
C ASP A 212 7.65 -1.08 23.15
N CYS A 213 6.74 -0.67 22.25
CA CYS A 213 5.31 -0.55 22.45
C CYS A 213 4.92 0.29 23.67
N ALA A 214 5.83 1.17 24.11
CA ALA A 214 5.64 2.09 25.21
C ALA A 214 5.03 3.42 24.71
N VAL A 215 4.99 4.44 25.57
CA VAL A 215 4.52 5.78 25.17
C VAL A 215 5.53 6.47 24.24
N THR A 216 6.77 5.97 24.19
CA THR A 216 7.85 6.46 23.31
C THR A 216 7.89 5.68 22.01
N THR A 217 8.05 6.34 20.86
CA THR A 217 8.10 5.68 19.53
C THR A 217 9.51 5.20 19.16
N SER A 218 10.28 4.65 20.11
CA SER A 218 11.73 4.50 19.95
C SER A 218 12.15 3.12 19.42
N ALA A 219 11.89 2.86 18.14
CA ALA A 219 12.41 1.66 17.44
C ALA A 219 13.80 1.89 16.78
N GLY A 220 14.43 3.04 17.02
CA GLY A 220 15.71 3.43 16.42
C GLY A 220 15.57 4.08 15.04
N SER A 221 16.67 4.12 14.27
CA SER A 221 16.75 4.76 12.97
C SER A 221 15.77 4.14 11.96
N ARG A 222 15.22 4.95 11.05
CA ARG A 222 14.45 4.47 9.91
C ARG A 222 15.43 3.81 8.93
N VAL A 223 15.30 2.52 8.67
CA VAL A 223 16.23 1.77 7.79
C VAL A 223 15.65 1.54 6.39
N ALA A 224 14.32 1.55 6.26
CA ALA A 224 13.66 1.47 4.97
C ALA A 224 12.33 2.20 4.98
N VAL A 225 11.97 2.78 3.84
CA VAL A 225 10.73 3.54 3.68
C VAL A 225 10.09 3.26 2.32
N GLY A 226 8.76 3.35 2.27
CA GLY A 226 8.00 3.20 1.03
C GLY A 226 6.66 3.89 1.13
N VAL A 227 5.92 3.99 0.03
CA VAL A 227 4.55 4.52 0.01
C VAL A 227 3.59 3.38 -0.28
N VAL A 228 2.47 3.33 0.45
CA VAL A 228 1.38 2.37 0.20
C VAL A 228 0.71 2.71 -1.13
N GLY A 229 1.07 2.00 -2.18
CA GLY A 229 0.48 2.09 -3.51
C GLY A 229 -0.72 1.16 -3.70
N VAL A 230 -1.53 1.46 -4.71
CA VAL A 230 -2.57 0.56 -5.21
C VAL A 230 -1.89 -0.63 -5.91
N ALA A 231 -2.17 -1.85 -5.47
CA ALA A 231 -1.55 -3.04 -6.05
C ALA A 231 -2.19 -3.43 -7.39
N ASN A 232 -1.37 -3.95 -8.30
CA ASN A 232 -1.87 -4.58 -9.51
C ASN A 232 -2.22 -6.04 -9.19
N VAL A 233 -3.53 -6.32 -9.07
CA VAL A 233 -4.01 -7.65 -8.66
C VAL A 233 -3.66 -8.76 -9.64
N ALA A 234 -3.40 -8.44 -10.91
CA ALA A 234 -2.98 -9.42 -11.91
C ALA A 234 -1.56 -9.95 -11.68
N ASN A 235 -0.72 -9.19 -10.96
CA ASN A 235 0.64 -9.59 -10.59
C ASN A 235 0.68 -10.47 -9.33
N ASN A 236 -0.48 -10.85 -8.78
CA ASN A 236 -0.58 -11.73 -7.63
C ASN A 236 -0.79 -13.17 -8.07
N THR A 237 0.21 -14.01 -7.87
CA THR A 237 0.18 -15.45 -8.21
C THR A 237 -0.96 -16.22 -7.51
N ALA A 238 -1.48 -15.72 -6.38
CA ALA A 238 -2.60 -16.33 -5.66
C ALA A 238 -4.00 -15.95 -6.22
N ALA A 239 -4.12 -14.83 -6.95
CA ALA A 239 -5.42 -14.34 -7.45
C ALA A 239 -5.84 -14.96 -8.80
N ALA A 240 -4.87 -15.51 -9.55
CA ALA A 240 -5.05 -16.03 -10.91
C ALA A 240 -6.04 -17.21 -11.02
N ASN A 241 -6.38 -17.87 -9.91
CA ASN A 241 -7.24 -19.07 -9.90
C ASN A 241 -8.71 -18.81 -9.51
N SER A 242 -9.14 -17.55 -9.35
CA SER A 242 -10.48 -17.24 -8.82
C SER A 242 -11.53 -16.81 -9.86
N GLY A 243 -11.16 -16.62 -11.14
CA GLY A 243 -12.12 -16.23 -12.20
C GLY A 243 -12.84 -14.88 -11.99
N GLU A 244 -12.46 -14.14 -10.95
CA GLU A 244 -13.12 -12.93 -10.47
C GLU A 244 -12.37 -11.70 -11.00
N SER A 245 -12.99 -11.01 -11.96
CA SER A 245 -12.45 -9.83 -12.63
C SER A 245 -12.24 -8.66 -11.66
N SER A 246 -10.99 -8.20 -11.58
CA SER A 246 -10.54 -6.86 -11.17
C SER A 246 -11.15 -6.26 -9.89
N PHE A 247 -10.34 -6.14 -8.84
CA PHE A 247 -10.66 -5.18 -7.77
C PHE A 247 -10.80 -3.78 -8.37
N ASP A 248 -11.95 -3.16 -8.14
CA ASP A 248 -12.22 -1.79 -8.56
C ASP A 248 -11.36 -0.82 -7.73
N SER A 249 -10.23 -0.40 -8.31
CA SER A 249 -9.30 0.54 -7.70
C SER A 249 -9.92 1.90 -7.39
N SER A 250 -11.07 2.24 -7.97
CA SER A 250 -11.79 3.46 -7.61
C SER A 250 -12.21 3.42 -6.15
N LYS A 251 -12.44 2.25 -5.55
CA LYS A 251 -12.87 2.13 -4.14
C LYS A 251 -11.80 2.53 -3.12
N LEU A 252 -10.54 2.73 -3.52
CA LEU A 252 -9.45 3.16 -2.65
C LEU A 252 -9.35 4.70 -2.64
N MET A 253 -10.34 5.35 -2.04
CA MET A 253 -10.40 6.82 -1.98
C MET A 253 -10.07 7.31 -0.58
N HIS A 254 -9.33 8.41 -0.46
CA HIS A 254 -9.40 9.24 0.74
C HIS A 254 -10.75 9.97 0.78
N ALA A 255 -11.21 10.34 1.97
CA ALA A 255 -12.34 11.25 2.09
C ALA A 255 -12.09 12.53 1.28
N ALA A 256 -13.17 13.12 0.77
CA ALA A 256 -13.15 14.34 -0.03
C ALA A 256 -12.67 15.53 0.80
N LEU A 257 -11.35 15.68 0.91
CA LEU A 257 -10.71 16.85 1.46
C LEU A 257 -10.47 17.84 0.31
N THR A 258 -10.77 19.10 0.58
CA THR A 258 -10.74 20.18 -0.42
C THR A 258 -9.34 20.76 -0.63
N SER A 259 -8.42 20.55 0.31
CA SER A 259 -7.03 21.00 0.18
C SER A 259 -6.08 19.90 0.59
N LEU A 260 -5.29 19.40 -0.34
CA LEU A 260 -4.32 18.34 -0.13
C LEU A 260 -3.05 18.63 -0.92
N ASN A 261 -1.91 18.19 -0.39
CA ASN A 261 -0.65 18.18 -1.12
C ASN A 261 -0.15 16.75 -1.24
N ALA A 262 0.54 16.45 -2.34
CA ALA A 262 1.18 15.18 -2.56
C ALA A 262 2.55 15.37 -3.21
N THR A 263 3.40 14.37 -3.08
CA THR A 263 4.73 14.35 -3.68
C THR A 263 5.06 12.96 -4.21
N CYS A 264 6.08 12.90 -5.06
CA CYS A 264 6.53 11.69 -5.71
C CYS A 264 8.02 11.84 -6.00
N SER A 265 8.89 11.11 -5.28
CA SER A 265 10.34 11.12 -5.51
C SER A 265 10.69 10.09 -6.58
N LEU A 266 11.04 10.54 -7.79
CA LEU A 266 11.27 9.70 -8.95
C LEU A 266 12.53 8.86 -8.80
N ILE A 267 12.38 7.57 -9.08
CA ILE A 267 13.45 6.57 -9.06
C ILE A 267 13.63 6.04 -10.48
N PRO A 268 14.86 6.03 -11.02
CA PRO A 268 15.13 5.44 -12.32
C PRO A 268 14.81 3.94 -12.33
N THR A 269 14.23 3.50 -13.43
CA THR A 269 14.07 2.07 -13.72
C THR A 269 15.39 1.46 -14.19
N ASN A 270 15.44 0.14 -14.31
CA ASN A 270 16.56 -0.54 -14.97
C ASN A 270 16.58 -0.36 -16.51
N LEU A 271 15.59 0.34 -17.08
CA LEU A 271 15.52 0.68 -18.50
C LEU A 271 15.98 2.12 -18.79
N ALA A 272 16.17 2.94 -17.75
CA ALA A 272 16.71 4.28 -17.91
C ALA A 272 18.15 4.21 -18.39
N SER A 273 18.45 4.99 -19.43
CA SER A 273 19.81 5.19 -19.92
C SER A 273 20.50 6.36 -19.21
N THR A 274 19.83 7.51 -19.12
CA THR A 274 20.42 8.76 -18.61
C THR A 274 19.71 9.36 -17.40
N VAL A 275 18.47 8.93 -17.12
CA VAL A 275 17.67 9.47 -16.02
C VAL A 275 18.28 9.09 -14.68
N THR A 276 18.53 10.09 -13.84
CA THR A 276 19.18 9.89 -12.52
C THR A 276 18.22 10.10 -11.35
N GLY A 277 17.07 10.73 -11.57
CA GLY A 277 16.05 10.93 -10.55
C GLY A 277 15.12 12.09 -10.87
N GLY A 278 14.54 12.67 -9.82
CA GLY A 278 13.66 13.82 -9.90
C GLY A 278 12.60 13.81 -8.81
N TYR A 279 11.66 14.73 -8.91
CA TYR A 279 10.51 14.78 -8.01
C TYR A 279 9.31 15.47 -8.69
N ALA A 280 8.11 15.16 -8.21
CA ALA A 280 6.89 15.85 -8.58
C ALA A 280 6.11 16.25 -7.33
N PHE A 281 5.50 17.44 -7.37
CA PHE A 281 4.61 17.97 -6.34
C PHE A 281 3.23 18.21 -6.94
N PHE A 282 2.21 17.93 -6.14
CA PHE A 282 0.82 18.14 -6.47
C PHE A 282 0.18 18.97 -5.36
N SER A 283 -0.57 20.01 -5.71
CA SER A 283 -1.36 20.77 -4.75
C SER A 283 -2.77 20.94 -5.27
N GLN A 284 -3.73 20.43 -4.50
CA GLN A 284 -5.14 20.52 -4.80
C GLN A 284 -5.81 21.59 -3.94
N ASN A 285 -6.64 22.41 -4.56
CA ASN A 285 -7.59 23.30 -3.91
C ASN A 285 -8.94 23.23 -4.65
N GLY A 286 -9.93 22.61 -4.01
CA GLY A 286 -11.22 22.30 -4.63
C GLY A 286 -11.03 21.38 -5.84
N ASN A 287 -11.51 21.84 -7.01
CA ASN A 287 -11.37 21.13 -8.29
C ASN A 287 -10.10 21.51 -9.05
N SER A 288 -9.33 22.46 -8.52
CA SER A 288 -8.06 22.88 -9.11
C SER A 288 -6.93 22.03 -8.56
N ILE A 289 -6.05 21.55 -9.44
CA ILE A 289 -4.81 20.89 -9.08
C ILE A 289 -3.65 21.48 -9.86
N THR A 290 -2.59 21.84 -9.14
CA THR A 290 -1.32 22.25 -9.72
C THR A 290 -0.33 21.11 -9.61
N VAL A 291 0.33 20.78 -10.72
CA VAL A 291 1.42 19.80 -10.78
C VAL A 291 2.69 20.53 -11.17
N ALA A 292 3.76 20.34 -10.41
CA ALA A 292 5.10 20.79 -10.78
C ALA A 292 6.07 19.64 -10.62
N ALA A 293 6.95 19.42 -11.59
CA ALA A 293 7.96 18.36 -11.51
C ALA A 293 9.31 18.81 -12.06
N ARG A 294 10.36 18.18 -11.54
CA ARG A 294 11.72 18.25 -12.04
C ARG A 294 12.20 16.83 -12.32
N TYR A 295 12.85 16.64 -13.46
CA TYR A 295 13.43 15.37 -13.88
C TYR A 295 14.92 15.57 -14.14
N ASP A 296 15.77 14.74 -13.56
CA ASP A 296 17.22 14.86 -13.71
C ASP A 296 17.75 13.82 -14.70
N GLY A 297 18.65 14.24 -15.59
CA GLY A 297 19.27 13.37 -16.59
C GLY A 297 18.49 13.19 -17.88
N ILE A 298 17.62 14.14 -18.25
CA ILE A 298 16.90 14.12 -19.54
C ILE A 298 17.34 15.25 -20.46
N ASN A 299 17.49 14.97 -21.75
CA ASN A 299 17.92 15.93 -22.78
C ASN A 299 17.08 15.88 -24.06
N THR A 300 15.94 15.20 -23.99
CA THR A 300 14.92 15.10 -25.04
C THR A 300 13.54 15.27 -24.41
N THR A 301 12.50 15.41 -25.24
CA THR A 301 11.11 15.44 -24.76
C THR A 301 10.66 14.04 -24.36
N HIS A 302 10.00 13.93 -23.20
CA HIS A 302 9.49 12.69 -22.65
C HIS A 302 8.04 12.87 -22.19
N ALA A 303 7.21 11.85 -22.38
CA ALA A 303 5.88 11.82 -21.79
C ALA A 303 5.94 11.57 -20.29
N ASN A 304 5.05 12.19 -19.51
CA ASN A 304 4.79 11.81 -18.14
C ASN A 304 3.30 11.50 -17.93
N HIS A 305 3.01 10.44 -17.16
CA HIS A 305 1.64 9.97 -16.97
C HIS A 305 1.42 9.42 -15.56
N VAL A 306 0.22 9.61 -15.03
CA VAL A 306 -0.23 8.84 -13.86
C VAL A 306 -0.83 7.53 -14.34
N HIS A 307 -0.31 6.42 -13.83
CA HIS A 307 -0.75 5.08 -14.16
C HIS A 307 -1.72 4.54 -13.11
N THR A 308 -2.46 3.48 -13.46
CA THR A 308 -3.55 2.96 -12.62
C THR A 308 -3.05 2.44 -11.27
N PHE A 309 -1.88 1.79 -11.22
CA PHE A 309 -1.37 1.14 -10.01
C PHE A 309 -0.11 1.85 -9.49
N GLY A 310 0.11 1.78 -8.17
CA GLY A 310 1.37 2.14 -7.51
C GLY A 310 2.27 0.94 -7.27
N ASP A 311 2.12 -0.11 -8.08
CA ASP A 311 2.83 -1.37 -7.91
C ASP A 311 4.19 -1.34 -8.62
N LEU A 312 5.23 -1.03 -7.86
CA LEU A 312 6.60 -0.86 -8.34
C LEU A 312 7.51 -2.05 -8.01
N ARG A 313 6.92 -3.23 -7.76
CA ARG A 313 7.69 -4.47 -7.51
C ARG A 313 8.55 -4.87 -8.70
N ASP A 314 8.07 -4.59 -9.90
CA ASP A 314 8.82 -4.76 -11.14
C ASP A 314 9.67 -3.51 -11.43
N ARG A 315 10.98 -3.72 -11.58
CA ARG A 315 11.98 -2.68 -11.84
C ARG A 315 11.89 -2.05 -13.22
N THR A 316 11.16 -2.65 -14.16
CA THR A 316 10.83 -2.02 -15.46
C THR A 316 9.63 -1.08 -15.37
N GLY A 317 8.92 -1.10 -14.23
CA GLY A 317 7.74 -0.29 -13.98
C GLY A 317 6.45 -0.85 -14.56
N THR A 318 6.43 -1.99 -15.25
CA THR A 318 5.21 -2.50 -15.92
C THR A 318 4.07 -2.79 -14.94
N GLY A 319 4.40 -3.09 -13.68
CA GLY A 319 3.45 -3.31 -12.60
C GLY A 319 2.44 -2.18 -12.41
N ALA A 320 2.81 -0.92 -12.74
CA ALA A 320 1.90 0.22 -12.67
C ALA A 320 0.69 0.14 -13.62
N GLY A 321 0.68 -0.78 -14.59
CA GLY A 321 -0.45 -0.95 -15.53
C GLY A 321 -0.51 0.15 -16.60
N GLY A 322 -1.69 0.40 -17.16
CA GLY A 322 -1.95 1.50 -18.12
C GLY A 322 -2.22 2.85 -17.44
N HIS A 323 -2.49 3.89 -18.23
CA HIS A 323 -2.82 5.23 -17.72
C HIS A 323 -4.04 5.15 -16.79
N PHE A 324 -4.09 6.01 -15.78
CA PHE A 324 -5.24 6.08 -14.89
C PHE A 324 -6.45 6.70 -15.63
N ASN A 325 -7.47 5.88 -15.90
CA ASN A 325 -8.62 6.25 -16.71
C ASN A 325 -9.95 5.81 -16.05
N PRO A 326 -10.38 6.47 -14.96
CA PRO A 326 -11.61 6.10 -14.26
C PRO A 326 -12.89 6.39 -15.08
N THR A 327 -12.80 7.29 -16.07
CA THR A 327 -13.93 7.71 -16.93
C THR A 327 -14.01 6.94 -18.25
N ASN A 328 -13.10 5.99 -18.49
CA ASN A 328 -12.99 5.26 -19.75
C ASN A 328 -12.97 6.18 -20.99
N SER A 329 -12.26 7.30 -20.88
CA SER A 329 -12.07 8.27 -21.97
C SER A 329 -10.97 7.82 -22.92
N ASN A 330 -10.91 8.39 -24.13
CA ASN A 330 -9.76 8.22 -25.00
C ASN A 330 -8.54 8.97 -24.44
N HIS A 331 -7.33 8.54 -24.81
CA HIS A 331 -6.10 9.24 -24.45
C HIS A 331 -6.02 10.62 -25.13
N SER A 332 -5.47 11.62 -24.45
CA SER A 332 -5.07 12.89 -25.06
C SER A 332 -4.02 13.59 -24.20
N ILE A 333 -3.65 14.83 -24.50
CA ILE A 333 -2.77 15.66 -23.65
C ILE A 333 -3.52 16.89 -23.15
N PRO A 334 -3.29 17.37 -21.91
CA PRO A 334 -3.85 18.65 -21.48
C PRO A 334 -3.48 19.81 -22.42
N PRO A 335 -4.35 20.82 -22.62
CA PRO A 335 -5.69 20.96 -22.07
C PRO A 335 -6.77 20.25 -22.91
N LEU A 336 -6.40 19.42 -23.90
CA LEU A 336 -7.37 18.75 -24.76
C LEU A 336 -8.27 17.80 -23.96
N THR A 337 -9.52 17.70 -24.43
CA THR A 337 -10.55 16.86 -23.84
C THR A 337 -11.36 16.19 -24.96
N PRO A 338 -11.90 14.98 -24.74
CA PRO A 338 -11.73 14.13 -23.56
C PRO A 338 -10.33 13.52 -23.46
N ARG A 339 -9.86 13.22 -22.24
CA ARG A 339 -8.55 12.60 -21.96
C ARG A 339 -8.64 11.64 -20.78
N HIS A 340 -7.65 10.78 -20.56
CA HIS A 340 -7.56 10.03 -19.31
C HIS A 340 -7.29 10.98 -18.13
N ALA A 341 -7.73 10.61 -16.93
CA ALA A 341 -7.39 11.39 -15.74
C ALA A 341 -5.89 11.49 -15.48
N GLY A 342 -5.14 10.43 -15.80
CA GLY A 342 -3.69 10.40 -15.65
C GLY A 342 -2.88 11.02 -16.78
N ASP A 343 -3.52 11.57 -17.81
CA ASP A 343 -2.82 12.19 -18.92
C ASP A 343 -2.24 13.57 -18.51
N LEU A 344 -0.90 13.69 -18.53
CA LEU A 344 -0.17 14.91 -18.19
C LEU A 344 0.63 15.46 -19.39
N GLY A 345 0.89 14.64 -20.42
CA GLY A 345 1.54 15.06 -21.64
C GLY A 345 3.07 15.03 -21.55
N ASN A 346 3.72 16.06 -22.08
CA ASN A 346 5.15 16.12 -22.30
C ASN A 346 5.89 17.01 -21.29
N VAL A 347 7.10 16.59 -20.95
CA VAL A 347 8.07 17.31 -20.11
C VAL A 347 8.95 18.20 -20.98
N PHE A 348 9.12 19.46 -20.58
CA PHE A 348 10.08 20.38 -21.19
C PHE A 348 11.47 20.13 -20.63
N TYR A 349 12.52 20.09 -21.47
CA TYR A 349 13.89 19.92 -21.01
C TYR A 349 14.75 21.12 -21.36
N THR A 350 15.86 21.26 -20.63
CA THR A 350 16.83 22.33 -20.79
C THR A 350 18.19 21.76 -21.19
N SER A 351 19.10 22.63 -21.64
CA SER A 351 20.43 22.23 -22.13
C SER A 351 21.36 21.62 -21.06
N ASN A 352 21.00 21.71 -19.77
CA ASN A 352 21.78 21.17 -18.66
C ASN A 352 21.34 19.75 -18.23
N ASN A 353 20.66 19.01 -19.12
CA ASN A 353 20.08 17.70 -18.86
C ASN A 353 19.03 17.67 -17.73
N THR A 354 18.28 18.76 -17.55
CA THR A 354 17.18 18.84 -16.57
C THR A 354 15.86 19.10 -17.26
N GLY A 355 14.86 18.32 -16.88
CA GLY A 355 13.46 18.46 -17.24
C GLY A 355 12.65 19.23 -16.21
N TYR A 356 11.68 20.00 -16.69
CA TYR A 356 10.70 20.71 -15.89
C TYR A 356 9.31 20.50 -16.46
N TYR A 357 8.33 20.38 -15.57
CA TYR A 357 6.93 20.27 -15.91
C TYR A 357 6.12 21.15 -14.97
N TYR A 358 5.14 21.86 -15.51
CA TYR A 358 4.23 22.67 -14.71
C TYR A 358 2.87 22.72 -15.39
N ILE A 359 1.79 22.40 -14.69
CA ILE A 359 0.43 22.61 -15.19
C ILE A 359 -0.52 22.95 -14.05
N ALA A 360 -1.52 23.77 -14.34
CA ALA A 360 -2.67 23.98 -13.48
C ALA A 360 -3.93 23.53 -14.22
N LEU A 361 -4.66 22.58 -13.63
CA LEU A 361 -5.89 22.02 -14.16
C LEU A 361 -7.04 22.40 -13.24
N ASN A 362 -8.21 22.73 -13.79
CA ASN A 362 -9.41 23.09 -13.01
C ASN A 362 -10.67 22.37 -13.51
N ASP A 363 -10.50 21.15 -14.04
CA ASP A 363 -11.59 20.33 -14.56
C ASP A 363 -12.05 19.25 -13.57
N GLY A 364 -11.39 19.09 -12.42
CA GLY A 364 -11.69 18.05 -11.43
C GLY A 364 -11.40 16.62 -11.90
N LEU A 365 -10.77 16.45 -13.07
CA LEU A 365 -10.49 15.14 -13.64
C LEU A 365 -9.30 14.46 -12.94
N LEU A 366 -8.25 15.23 -12.60
CA LEU A 366 -7.11 14.80 -11.79
C LEU A 366 -7.33 15.31 -10.35
N SER A 367 -7.32 14.42 -9.35
CA SER A 367 -7.60 14.77 -7.95
C SER A 367 -6.73 13.98 -6.97
N LEU A 368 -6.55 14.47 -5.75
CA LEU A 368 -5.92 13.81 -4.61
C LEU A 368 -6.95 13.14 -3.67
N SER A 369 -8.24 13.21 -4.00
CA SER A 369 -9.33 12.59 -3.24
C SER A 369 -10.47 12.12 -4.15
N GLY A 370 -11.37 11.30 -3.59
CA GLY A 370 -12.51 10.76 -4.35
C GLY A 370 -12.12 9.77 -5.45
N VAL A 371 -13.04 9.53 -6.39
CA VAL A 371 -12.91 8.52 -7.47
C VAL A 371 -11.70 8.75 -8.38
N ASN A 372 -11.33 10.02 -8.54
CA ASN A 372 -10.22 10.47 -9.38
C ASN A 372 -8.90 10.60 -8.60
N SER A 373 -8.84 10.09 -7.36
CA SER A 373 -7.66 10.15 -6.51
C SER A 373 -6.45 9.47 -7.17
N ILE A 374 -5.35 10.22 -7.28
CA ILE A 374 -4.04 9.73 -7.72
C ILE A 374 -3.13 9.31 -6.56
N LEU A 375 -3.53 9.52 -5.30
CA LEU A 375 -2.78 9.02 -4.15
C LEU A 375 -2.62 7.49 -4.22
N GLY A 376 -1.40 7.01 -3.98
CA GLY A 376 -1.04 5.61 -4.11
C GLY A 376 -0.92 5.10 -5.55
N ARG A 377 -1.05 5.96 -6.57
CA ARG A 377 -0.82 5.59 -7.97
C ARG A 377 0.59 5.98 -8.40
N ALA A 378 1.09 5.38 -9.49
CA ALA A 378 2.43 5.71 -9.97
C ALA A 378 2.42 6.89 -10.94
N LEU A 379 3.34 7.84 -10.76
CA LEU A 379 3.78 8.74 -11.81
C LEU A 379 4.90 8.06 -12.59
N ILE A 380 4.80 8.04 -13.92
CA ILE A 380 5.78 7.44 -14.84
C ILE A 380 6.34 8.52 -15.75
N LEU A 381 7.67 8.53 -15.92
CA LEU A 381 8.36 9.19 -17.02
C LEU A 381 8.65 8.14 -18.09
N HIS A 382 8.23 8.39 -19.33
CA HIS A 382 8.40 7.48 -20.46
C HIS A 382 9.65 7.80 -21.29
N GLN A 383 10.01 6.87 -22.17
CA GLN A 383 11.15 6.95 -23.05
C GLN A 383 10.99 8.02 -24.14
N ASN A 384 9.81 8.12 -24.74
CA ASN A 384 9.50 9.00 -25.86
C ASN A 384 8.46 10.05 -25.45
N ALA A 385 8.34 11.08 -26.28
CA ALA A 385 7.27 12.06 -26.20
C ALA A 385 5.88 11.42 -26.43
N ASP A 386 4.87 12.04 -25.83
CA ASP A 386 3.47 11.80 -26.08
C ASP A 386 3.05 12.46 -27.39
N ASN A 387 2.34 11.69 -28.22
CA ASN A 387 1.79 12.09 -29.51
C ASN A 387 0.26 11.94 -29.58
N CYS A 388 -0.42 11.77 -28.44
CA CYS A 388 -1.87 11.67 -28.33
C CYS A 388 -2.46 10.45 -29.07
N GLY A 389 -1.63 9.48 -29.47
CA GLY A 389 -2.03 8.31 -30.23
C GLY A 389 -2.90 7.34 -29.41
N GLN A 390 -3.83 6.65 -30.05
CA GLN A 390 -4.68 5.67 -29.36
C GLN A 390 -4.06 4.26 -29.37
N PRO A 391 -4.30 3.41 -28.34
CA PRO A 391 -5.07 3.70 -27.13
C PRO A 391 -4.31 4.46 -26.02
N THR A 392 -2.97 4.46 -25.99
CA THR A 392 -2.14 5.22 -25.02
C THR A 392 -0.77 5.67 -25.60
N GLY A 393 -0.67 5.85 -26.91
CA GLY A 393 0.53 6.39 -27.57
C GLY A 393 1.77 5.48 -27.54
N THR A 394 2.76 5.80 -28.36
CA THR A 394 4.02 5.05 -28.52
C THR A 394 5.14 5.54 -27.58
N ALA A 395 4.77 5.96 -26.36
CA ALA A 395 5.69 6.58 -25.39
C ALA A 395 6.85 5.65 -24.97
N GLY A 396 6.72 4.35 -25.22
CA GLY A 396 7.82 3.39 -25.14
C GLY A 396 8.08 2.89 -23.72
N SER A 397 9.35 2.62 -23.40
CA SER A 397 9.76 2.10 -22.10
C SER A 397 9.52 3.12 -20.98
N ARG A 398 9.40 2.65 -19.74
CA ARG A 398 9.26 3.52 -18.56
C ARG A 398 10.65 3.80 -18.03
N TYR A 399 11.09 5.05 -18.04
CA TYR A 399 12.43 5.44 -17.62
C TYR A 399 12.52 5.73 -16.13
N ALA A 400 11.52 6.37 -15.54
CA ALA A 400 11.47 6.55 -14.08
C ALA A 400 10.04 6.40 -13.58
N TYR A 401 9.92 6.08 -12.30
CA TYR A 401 8.64 5.97 -11.63
C TYR A 401 8.71 6.45 -10.19
N CYS A 402 7.56 6.69 -9.58
CA CYS A 402 7.39 6.79 -8.14
C CYS A 402 5.92 6.61 -7.79
N VAL A 403 5.62 6.25 -6.53
CA VAL A 403 4.25 6.26 -6.02
C VAL A 403 3.95 7.65 -5.46
N ILE A 404 2.80 8.21 -5.85
CA ILE A 404 2.34 9.52 -5.40
C ILE A 404 1.83 9.38 -3.96
N GLY A 405 2.54 9.98 -3.02
CA GLY A 405 2.25 9.92 -1.59
C GLY A 405 1.71 11.24 -1.06
N LEU A 406 0.85 11.16 -0.04
CA LEU A 406 0.34 12.32 0.67
C LEU A 406 1.50 13.08 1.31
N ALA A 407 1.56 14.40 1.12
CA ALA A 407 2.62 15.24 1.66
C ALA A 407 2.10 16.12 2.80
N SER A 408 3.05 16.70 3.54
CA SER A 408 2.72 17.73 4.53
C SER A 408 1.91 18.87 3.89
N PRO A 409 0.95 19.48 4.60
CA PRO A 409 0.27 20.69 4.15
C PRO A 409 1.21 21.86 3.83
N THR A 410 2.44 21.84 4.37
CA THR A 410 3.48 22.83 4.09
C THR A 410 4.28 22.54 2.82
N THR A 411 4.15 21.33 2.24
CA THR A 411 4.81 20.95 1.00
C THR A 411 4.02 21.52 -0.18
N VAL A 412 4.44 22.66 -0.70
CA VAL A 412 3.79 23.35 -1.82
C VAL A 412 4.65 23.21 -3.07
N PRO A 413 4.07 22.97 -4.26
CA PRO A 413 4.79 23.07 -5.52
C PRO A 413 5.44 24.45 -5.64
N VAL A 414 6.77 24.51 -5.60
CA VAL A 414 7.54 25.71 -5.92
C VAL A 414 8.16 25.49 -7.29
N PRO A 415 7.67 26.16 -8.35
CA PRO A 415 8.30 26.09 -9.64
C PRO A 415 9.73 26.67 -9.53
N PRO A 416 10.76 26.01 -10.07
CA PRO A 416 12.10 26.58 -10.17
C PRO A 416 12.09 28.01 -10.74
N SER A 417 12.80 28.93 -10.08
CA SER A 417 12.88 30.33 -10.49
C SER A 417 13.65 30.50 -11.80
N GLY A 418 13.29 31.51 -12.60
CA GLY A 418 14.03 31.86 -13.83
C GLY A 418 13.64 31.05 -15.07
N LEU A 419 12.60 30.22 -14.96
CA LEU A 419 11.99 29.53 -16.07
C LEU A 419 10.72 30.25 -16.53
N ASP A 420 10.50 30.29 -17.84
CA ASP A 420 9.27 30.84 -18.41
C ASP A 420 8.18 29.76 -18.41
N TYR A 421 7.30 29.81 -17.41
CA TYR A 421 6.21 28.84 -17.28
C TYR A 421 5.08 29.03 -18.28
N SER A 422 5.03 30.14 -19.02
CA SER A 422 4.08 30.30 -20.12
C SER A 422 4.41 29.37 -21.29
N THR A 423 5.69 29.05 -21.48
CA THR A 423 6.15 28.09 -22.50
C THR A 423 6.23 26.67 -21.96
N ILE A 424 6.65 26.47 -20.70
CA ILE A 424 6.74 25.13 -20.07
C ILE A 424 5.36 24.53 -19.80
N GLY A 425 4.37 25.36 -19.44
CA GLY A 425 3.02 24.89 -19.16
C GLY A 425 2.14 24.68 -20.38
N THR A 426 2.60 25.09 -21.56
CA THR A 426 1.87 24.90 -22.81
C THR A 426 2.31 23.59 -23.45
N GLN A 427 1.40 22.63 -23.52
CA GLN A 427 1.62 21.36 -24.20
C GLN A 427 1.57 21.57 -25.72
N ASP A 428 2.54 20.99 -26.44
CA ASP A 428 2.53 20.99 -27.90
C ASP A 428 1.51 19.97 -28.42
N THR A 429 0.36 20.47 -28.89
CA THR A 429 -0.71 19.66 -29.46
C THR A 429 -0.58 19.45 -30.96
N SER A 430 0.46 19.98 -31.61
CA SER A 430 0.61 19.88 -33.08
C SER A 430 0.88 18.44 -33.55
N ALA A 431 1.44 17.61 -32.67
CA ALA A 431 1.66 16.18 -32.90
C ALA A 431 0.40 15.33 -32.68
N CYS A 432 -0.65 15.89 -32.04
CA CYS A 432 -1.90 15.16 -31.89
C CYS A 432 -2.61 15.01 -33.25
N PRO A 433 -3.17 13.83 -33.57
CA PRO A 433 -4.04 13.68 -34.73
C PRO A 433 -5.17 14.72 -34.68
N ALA A 434 -5.54 15.27 -35.85
CA ALA A 434 -6.73 16.10 -35.94
C ALA A 434 -7.96 15.29 -35.48
N ALA A 435 -8.77 15.89 -34.61
CA ALA A 435 -9.96 15.27 -34.03
C ALA A 435 -11.01 14.86 -35.07
#